data_AF-A0A930K5V4-F1
#
_entry.id   AF-A0A930K5V4-F1
#
_cell.length_a   1.000
_cell.length_b   1.000
_cell.length_c   1.000
_cell.angle_alpha   90.00
_cell.angle_beta   90.00
_cell.angle_gamma   90.00
#
_symmetry.space_group_name_H-M   'P 1'
#
loop_
_entity.id
_entity.type
_entity.pdbx_description
1 polymer ?
#
loop_
_entity_poly.entity_id
_entity_poly.type
_entity_poly.pdbx_seq_one_letter_code
_entity_poly.pdbx_strand_id
1 'polypeptide(L)'
;MKSFLDCVYRIFGRLAAIGSDKYLHMFAGLVVSMIACKALHAIDVYLIFALVPAFFVMTGKESVDYYYRKEQFDWLDVCAGMLGAIVGVFLFLL
;
A
#
# COMPACT_ATOMS: atom_id res chain seq x y z
N MET A 1 -5.54 -31.42 12.65
CA MET A 1 -6.48 -30.27 12.74
C MET A 1 -5.97 -29.15 13.64
N LYS A 2 -5.36 -29.42 14.82
CA LYS A 2 -4.76 -28.36 15.67
C LYS A 2 -3.65 -27.56 14.95
N SER A 3 -2.74 -28.23 14.22
CA SER A 3 -1.61 -27.54 13.58
C SER A 3 -1.98 -26.53 12.48
N PHE A 4 -3.09 -26.73 11.77
CA PHE A 4 -3.55 -25.77 10.76
C PHE A 4 -4.13 -24.52 11.42
N LEU A 5 -4.99 -24.71 12.43
CA LEU A 5 -5.54 -23.62 13.24
C LEU A 5 -4.42 -22.83 13.93
N ASP A 6 -3.40 -23.51 14.48
CA ASP A 6 -2.24 -22.85 15.10
C ASP A 6 -1.43 -22.04 14.08
N CYS A 7 -1.28 -22.54 12.85
CA CYS A 7 -0.62 -21.81 11.77
C CYS A 7 -1.39 -20.54 11.39
N VAL A 8 -2.71 -20.67 11.22
CA VAL A 8 -3.61 -19.55 10.91
C VAL A 8 -3.58 -18.52 12.04
N TYR A 9 -3.71 -18.94 13.31
CA TYR A 9 -3.59 -18.05 14.47
C TYR A 9 -2.24 -17.35 14.55
N ARG A 10 -1.15 -18.02 14.16
CA ARG A 10 0.18 -17.39 14.10
C ARG A 10 0.28 -16.33 13.02
N ILE A 11 -0.36 -16.54 11.87
CA ILE A 11 -0.43 -15.53 10.80
C ILE A 11 -1.29 -14.36 11.25
N PHE A 12 -2.51 -14.61 11.77
CA PHE A 12 -3.38 -13.56 12.27
C PHE A 12 -2.78 -12.79 13.45
N GLY A 13 -2.09 -13.47 14.36
CA GLY A 13 -1.36 -12.82 15.46
C GLY A 13 -0.24 -11.92 14.96
N ARG A 14 0.47 -12.32 13.90
CA ARG A 14 1.47 -11.47 13.23
C ARG A 14 0.84 -10.29 12.50
N LEU A 15 -0.29 -10.50 11.82
CA LEU A 15 -1.05 -9.43 11.17
C LEU A 15 -1.61 -8.44 12.20
N ALA A 16 -2.13 -8.90 13.33
CA ALA A 16 -2.61 -8.05 14.41
C ALA A 16 -1.49 -7.28 15.11
N ALA A 17 -0.26 -7.81 15.08
CA ALA A 17 0.92 -7.10 15.57
C ALA A 17 1.40 -5.99 14.62
N ILE A 18 0.93 -5.96 13.36
CA ILE A 18 1.18 -4.85 12.45
C ILE A 18 0.33 -3.67 12.92
N GLY A 19 0.99 -2.53 13.18
CA GLY A 19 0.31 -1.31 13.59
C GLY A 19 -0.72 -0.83 12.55
N SER A 20 -1.81 -0.21 13.04
CA SER A 20 -2.87 0.34 12.20
C SER A 20 -2.36 1.30 11.12
N ASP A 21 -1.25 1.98 11.37
CA ASP A 21 -0.65 2.94 10.46
C ASP A 21 -0.19 2.29 9.14
N LYS A 22 0.40 1.09 9.20
CA LYS A 22 0.84 0.36 7.99
C LYS A 22 -0.33 -0.09 7.12
N TYR A 23 -1.46 -0.44 7.75
CA TYR A 23 -2.69 -0.75 7.02
C TYR A 23 -3.27 0.47 6.33
N LEU A 24 -3.17 1.65 6.97
CA LEU A 24 -3.63 2.90 6.37
C LEU A 24 -2.78 3.26 5.14
N HIS A 25 -1.47 3.07 5.20
CA HIS A 25 -0.59 3.25 4.03
C HIS A 25 -0.97 2.30 2.89
N MET A 26 -1.17 1.02 3.20
CA MET A 26 -1.62 0.03 2.21
C MET A 26 -2.96 0.43 1.58
N PHE A 27 -3.94 0.86 2.38
CA PHE A 27 -5.23 1.32 1.88
C PHE A 27 -5.10 2.57 1.00
N ALA A 28 -4.30 3.55 1.44
CA ALA A 28 -4.03 4.76 0.66
C ALA A 28 -3.39 4.43 -0.69
N GLY A 29 -2.41 3.52 -0.73
CA GLY A 29 -1.78 3.08 -1.96
C GLY A 29 -2.75 2.40 -2.93
N LEU A 30 -3.65 1.55 -2.40
CA LEU A 30 -4.72 0.91 -3.16
C LEU A 30 -5.66 1.93 -3.80
N VAL A 31 -6.15 2.90 -3.02
CA VAL A 31 -7.07 3.92 -3.55
C VAL A 31 -6.39 4.78 -4.60
N VAL A 32 -5.16 5.24 -4.33
CA VAL A 32 -4.40 6.08 -5.27
C VAL A 32 -4.14 5.34 -6.58
N SER A 33 -3.73 4.06 -6.52
CA SER A 33 -3.48 3.30 -7.74
C SER A 33 -4.75 3.03 -8.53
N MET A 34 -5.89 2.76 -7.89
CA MET A 34 -7.17 2.58 -8.58
C MET A 34 -7.64 3.86 -9.28
N ILE A 35 -7.48 5.02 -8.65
CA ILE A 35 -7.79 6.31 -9.29
C ILE A 35 -6.87 6.55 -10.48
N ALA A 36 -5.56 6.29 -10.31
CA ALA A 36 -4.59 6.41 -11.39
C ALA A 36 -4.89 5.44 -12.54
N CYS A 37 -5.28 4.19 -12.25
CA CYS A 37 -5.71 3.21 -13.24
C CYS A 37 -6.90 3.71 -14.05
N LYS A 38 -7.93 4.30 -13.41
CA LYS A 38 -9.06 4.90 -14.13
C LYS A 38 -8.60 5.99 -15.12
N ALA A 39 -7.70 6.87 -14.68
CA ALA A 39 -7.17 7.93 -15.52
C ALA A 39 -6.34 7.39 -16.68
N LEU A 40 -5.46 6.42 -16.43
CA LEU A 40 -4.59 5.79 -17.44
C LEU A 40 -5.39 4.95 -18.44
N HIS A 41 -6.42 4.26 -17.98
CA HIS A 41 -7.32 3.49 -18.83
C HIS A 41 -8.07 4.38 -19.82
N ALA A 42 -8.49 5.58 -19.38
CA ALA A 42 -9.18 6.55 -20.24
C ALA A 42 -8.32 7.09 -21.40
N ILE A 43 -7.00 6.92 -21.33
CA ILE A 43 -6.03 7.36 -22.35
C ILE A 43 -5.27 6.18 -23.00
N ASP A 44 -5.77 4.94 -22.83
CA ASP A 44 -5.17 3.71 -23.36
C ASP A 44 -3.70 3.49 -22.98
N VAL A 45 -3.30 3.94 -21.79
CA VAL A 45 -1.95 3.74 -21.26
C VAL A 45 -1.89 2.49 -20.38
N TYR A 46 -0.71 1.83 -20.37
CA TYR A 46 -0.46 0.68 -19.50
C TYR A 46 -0.71 0.99 -18.03
N LEU A 47 -1.55 0.18 -17.38
CA LEU A 47 -1.96 0.38 -15.99
C LEU A 47 -0.82 0.24 -14.98
N ILE A 48 0.31 -0.37 -15.35
CA ILE A 48 1.50 -0.45 -14.50
C ILE A 48 2.04 0.94 -14.12
N PHE A 49 1.78 1.96 -14.95
CA PHE A 49 2.13 3.34 -14.64
C PHE A 49 1.36 3.92 -13.44
N ALA A 50 0.28 3.28 -12.98
CA ALA A 50 -0.43 3.67 -11.76
C ALA A 50 0.42 3.53 -10.49
N LEU A 51 1.51 2.73 -10.55
CA LEU A 51 2.46 2.60 -9.44
C LEU A 51 3.32 3.85 -9.24
N VAL A 52 3.52 4.66 -10.28
CA VAL A 52 4.32 5.89 -10.22
C VAL A 52 3.68 6.93 -9.28
N PRO A 53 2.42 7.38 -9.48
CA PRO A 53 1.79 8.32 -8.56
C PRO A 53 1.64 7.72 -7.16
N ALA A 54 1.40 6.42 -7.01
CA ALA A 54 1.36 5.76 -5.71
C ALA A 54 2.71 5.89 -4.97
N PHE A 55 3.83 5.64 -5.67
CA PHE A 55 5.18 5.80 -5.09
C PHE A 55 5.47 7.23 -4.66
N PHE A 56 5.08 8.22 -5.48
CA PHE A 56 5.25 9.63 -5.13
C PHE A 56 4.40 10.05 -3.94
N VAL A 57 3.15 9.56 -3.83
CA VAL A 57 2.30 9.85 -2.66
C VAL A 57 2.91 9.27 -1.39
N MET A 58 3.40 8.02 -1.43
CA MET A 58 3.99 7.38 -0.26
C MET A 58 5.30 8.04 0.17
N THR A 59 6.22 8.22 -0.78
CA THR A 59 7.50 8.88 -0.51
C THR A 59 7.29 10.32 -0.08
N GLY A 60 6.32 11.02 -0.70
CA GLY A 60 5.98 12.40 -0.38
C GLY A 60 5.41 12.56 1.02
N LYS A 61 4.45 11.72 1.41
CA LYS A 61 3.87 11.73 2.77
C LYS A 61 4.94 11.50 3.82
N GLU A 62 5.80 10.50 3.61
CA GLU A 62 6.88 10.18 4.55
C GLU A 62 7.98 11.26 4.58
N SER A 63 8.23 11.92 3.44
CA SER A 63 9.12 13.09 3.37
C SER A 63 8.57 14.29 4.15
N VAL A 64 7.25 14.50 4.09
CA VAL A 64 6.56 15.56 4.85
C VAL A 64 6.64 15.27 6.34
N ASP A 65 6.39 14.02 6.76
CA ASP A 65 6.51 13.62 8.17
C ASP A 65 7.96 13.77 8.67
N TYR A 66 8.95 13.37 7.87
CA TYR A 66 10.35 13.59 8.18
C TYR A 66 10.70 15.08 8.34
N TYR A 67 10.25 15.92 7.41
CA TYR A 67 10.63 17.33 7.39
C TYR A 67 9.93 18.17 8.47
N TYR A 68 8.61 18.00 8.60
CA TYR A 68 7.75 18.82 9.46
C TYR A 68 7.56 18.22 10.86
N ARG A 69 7.44 16.89 10.98
CA ARG A 69 7.24 16.22 12.27
C ARG A 69 8.52 15.70 12.90
N LYS A 70 9.64 15.72 12.16
CA LYS A 70 10.94 15.17 12.60
C LYS A 70 10.87 13.68 12.95
N GLU A 71 9.91 12.97 12.36
CA GLU A 71 9.80 11.51 12.45
C GLU A 71 10.89 10.87 11.57
N GLN A 72 11.27 9.63 11.87
CA GLN A 72 12.21 8.89 11.02
C GLN A 72 11.48 8.41 9.78
N PHE A 73 12.09 8.57 8.61
CA PHE A 73 11.51 8.10 7.36
C PHE A 73 11.39 6.56 7.36
N ASP A 74 10.17 6.03 7.40
CA ASP A 74 9.92 4.59 7.41
C ASP A 74 9.69 4.04 5.99
N TRP A 75 10.69 3.32 5.47
CA TRP A 75 10.59 2.60 4.20
C TRP A 75 9.56 1.47 4.24
N LEU A 76 9.22 0.92 5.41
CA LEU A 76 8.17 -0.09 5.52
C LEU A 76 6.79 0.48 5.22
N ASP A 77 6.56 1.76 5.50
CA ASP A 77 5.30 2.44 5.22
C ASP A 77 5.16 2.71 3.72
N VAL A 78 6.27 3.10 3.07
CA VAL A 78 6.36 3.16 1.61
C VAL A 78 6.10 1.79 0.99
N CYS A 79 6.73 0.73 1.50
CA CYS A 79 6.51 -0.64 1.01
C CYS A 79 5.06 -1.09 1.20
N ALA A 80 4.44 -0.80 2.35
CA ALA A 80 3.05 -1.14 2.62
C ALA A 80 2.11 -0.43 1.64
N GLY A 81 2.35 0.86 1.38
CA GLY A 81 1.62 1.61 0.36
C GLY A 81 1.80 1.05 -1.04
N MET A 82 3.02 0.67 -1.43
CA MET A 82 3.27 0.08 -2.74
C MET A 82 2.63 -1.31 -2.90
N LEU A 83 2.61 -2.13 -1.84
CA LEU A 83 1.87 -3.40 -1.85
C LEU A 83 0.37 -3.16 -2.06
N GLY A 84 -0.19 -2.17 -1.36
CA GLY A 84 -1.57 -1.74 -1.56
C GLY A 84 -1.84 -1.27 -2.99
N ALA A 85 -0.90 -0.51 -3.57
CA ALA A 85 -1.00 -0.03 -4.94
C ALA A 85 -1.03 -1.18 -5.95
N ILE A 86 -0.17 -2.18 -5.79
CA ILE A 86 -0.16 -3.40 -6.60
C ILE A 86 -1.50 -4.11 -6.51
N VAL A 87 -2.02 -4.32 -5.30
CA VAL A 87 -3.35 -4.91 -5.09
C VAL A 87 -4.43 -4.10 -5.80
N GLY A 88 -4.40 -2.77 -5.71
CA GLY A 88 -5.35 -1.90 -6.39
C GLY A 88 -5.31 -2.02 -7.92
N VAL A 89 -4.13 -2.16 -8.52
CA VAL A 89 -3.99 -2.42 -9.96
C VAL A 89 -4.61 -3.77 -10.33
N PHE A 90 -4.34 -4.83 -9.57
CA PHE A 90 -4.94 -6.15 -9.79
C PHE A 90 -6.46 -6.13 -9.65
N LEU A 91 -6.99 -5.44 -8.64
CA LEU A 91 -8.44 -5.31 -8.45
C LEU A 91 -9.11 -4.52 -9.56
N PHE A 92 -8.41 -3.55 -10.16
CA PHE A 92 -8.93 -2.81 -11.31
C PHE A 92 -8.99 -3.65 -12.59
N LEU A 93 -8.12 -4.66 -12.71
CA LEU A 93 -8.08 -5.60 -13.84
C LEU A 93 -9.14 -6.71 -13.77
N LEU A 94 -9.78 -6.88 -12.61
CA LEU A 94 -10.72 -7.94 -12.28
C LEU A 94 -12.15 -7.53 -12.67
#